data_AF-C1DMT8-F1
#
_entry.id   AF-C1DMT8-F1
#
_cell.length_a   1.000
_cell.length_b   1.000
_cell.length_c   1.000
_cell.angle_alpha   90.00
_cell.angle_beta   90.00
_cell.angle_gamma   90.00
#
_symmetry.space_group_name_H-M   'P 1'
#
loop_
_entity.id
_entity.type
_entity.pdbx_description
1 polymer ?
#
loop_
_entity_poly.entity_id
_entity_poly.type
_entity_poly.pdbx_seq_one_letter_code
_entity_poly.pdbx_strand_id
1 'polypeptide(L)'
;MKNTEPDSLEYRAEAGASRAETSSVGQPVLGMLALATSMAVSLGIIALLDVDFFATWTTFFVVACVPAQIVISMVWELDYPAFARNLKQPFKGLFFTALMLLVAAVVATAIYLAQPVPAGPPTPFVLMYAIFCVLVAFWLVIVWGCWPLSALAGHPLALGLGILAVAYDGGFGLFRLLFDFAALGGAPFYSAAMDPGGAFPAFHALAFSVTTVSLLFFCVLFDFWPISAFPALRVQPAQGLAATVYILGLSALAYWLGIGLLEMEPVPFMVHVSIGCLFGALVPLILFEGKLFAGLRQPLKGLGQCTVAVIAAVLLPALYRAVAPLVSGPLVSGAPGYQYEFWMASALLAMTFPVMVVVGKFLDFWPWRR
;
A
#
# COMPACT_ATOMS: atom_id res chain seq x y z
N MET A 1 1.62 -68.20 35.47
CA MET A 1 3.05 -68.38 35.13
C MET A 1 3.31 -67.65 33.83
N LYS A 2 4.24 -66.67 33.83
CA LYS A 2 5.03 -66.16 32.68
C LYS A 2 4.24 -65.52 31.52
N ASN A 3 4.62 -64.41 30.89
CA ASN A 3 5.84 -63.62 30.90
C ASN A 3 5.48 -62.19 30.44
N THR A 4 6.08 -61.21 31.11
CA THR A 4 6.25 -59.82 30.69
C THR A 4 7.26 -59.72 29.54
N GLU A 5 6.88 -59.07 28.45
CA GLU A 5 7.79 -58.37 27.54
C GLU A 5 7.48 -56.86 27.60
N PRO A 6 8.48 -55.98 27.82
CA PRO A 6 8.30 -54.54 27.78
C PRO A 6 8.42 -54.05 26.33
N ASP A 7 7.28 -53.79 25.68
CA ASP A 7 7.26 -53.40 24.27
C ASP A 7 7.43 -51.88 24.09
N SER A 8 8.70 -51.48 23.94
CA SER A 8 9.28 -50.55 22.95
C SER A 8 8.62 -49.20 22.56
N LEU A 9 7.45 -48.84 23.08
CA LEU A 9 6.71 -47.63 22.69
C LEU A 9 7.05 -46.41 23.55
N GLU A 10 7.37 -46.59 24.83
CA GLU A 10 7.76 -45.46 25.69
C GLU A 10 9.15 -44.90 25.35
N TYR A 11 10.08 -45.71 24.82
CA TYR A 11 11.40 -45.23 24.42
C TYR A 11 11.38 -44.42 23.11
N ARG A 12 10.28 -44.46 22.35
CA ARG A 12 10.08 -43.61 21.16
C ARG A 12 9.36 -42.30 21.45
N ALA A 13 8.82 -42.13 22.65
CA ALA A 13 8.14 -40.89 23.05
C ALA A 13 9.14 -39.77 23.41
N GLU A 14 10.37 -40.10 23.83
CA GLU A 14 11.34 -39.11 24.30
C GLU A 14 12.43 -38.75 23.27
N ALA A 15 12.59 -39.52 22.19
CA ALA A 15 13.64 -39.30 21.18
C ALA A 15 13.23 -38.42 19.98
N GLY A 16 11.99 -37.92 19.93
CA GLY A 16 11.50 -37.02 18.86
C GLY A 16 11.30 -35.57 19.29
N ALA A 17 11.32 -35.29 20.60
CA ALA A 17 11.03 -33.99 21.21
C ALA A 17 12.22 -33.01 21.22
N SER A 18 13.18 -33.17 20.30
CA SER A 18 14.31 -32.25 20.13
C SER A 18 14.71 -32.16 18.65
N ARG A 19 13.73 -31.93 17.77
CA ARG A 19 14.03 -31.21 16.53
C ARG A 19 14.10 -29.75 16.91
N ALA A 20 15.33 -29.25 17.04
CA ALA A 20 15.68 -27.86 17.21
C ALA A 20 14.58 -26.93 16.64
N GLU A 21 13.80 -26.33 17.53
CA GLU A 21 13.07 -25.10 17.21
C GLU A 21 14.16 -24.12 16.78
N THR A 22 14.36 -23.99 15.47
CA THR A 22 15.11 -22.86 14.92
C THR A 22 14.37 -21.63 15.40
N SER A 23 14.97 -20.90 16.34
CA SER A 23 14.36 -19.78 17.05
C SER A 23 13.85 -18.73 16.05
N SER A 24 12.55 -18.76 15.75
CA SER A 24 11.93 -17.72 14.95
C SER A 24 11.95 -16.41 15.73
N VAL A 25 12.46 -15.33 15.13
CA VAL A 25 12.49 -14.01 15.79
C VAL A 25 11.05 -13.55 16.03
N GLY A 26 10.71 -13.25 17.29
CA GLY A 26 9.38 -12.76 17.68
C GLY A 26 9.16 -11.28 17.37
N GLN A 27 7.90 -10.84 17.47
CA GLN A 27 7.55 -9.42 17.47
C GLN A 27 7.96 -8.79 18.82
N PRO A 28 8.41 -7.52 18.87
CA PRO A 28 8.46 -6.53 17.79
C PRO A 28 9.75 -6.55 16.95
N VAL A 29 10.75 -7.34 17.34
CA VAL A 29 12.08 -7.32 16.70
C VAL A 29 11.99 -7.71 15.23
N LEU A 30 11.16 -8.71 14.91
CA LEU A 30 10.94 -9.15 13.53
C LEU A 30 10.46 -8.01 12.62
N GLY A 31 9.45 -7.25 13.06
CA GLY A 31 8.93 -6.12 12.29
C GLY A 31 9.96 -4.99 12.12
N MET A 32 10.80 -4.74 13.13
CA MET A 32 11.88 -3.76 13.04
C MET A 32 12.96 -4.18 12.05
N LEU A 33 13.34 -5.46 12.04
CA LEU A 33 14.30 -6.00 11.06
C LEU A 33 13.74 -5.88 9.64
N ALA A 34 12.47 -6.27 9.44
CA ALA A 34 11.81 -6.15 8.15
C ALA A 34 11.69 -4.68 7.68
N LEU A 35 11.41 -3.74 8.59
CA LEU A 35 11.40 -2.30 8.28
C LEU A 35 12.77 -1.85 7.78
N ALA A 36 13.82 -2.13 8.56
CA ALA A 36 15.18 -1.71 8.25
C ALA A 36 15.66 -2.30 6.92
N THR A 37 15.38 -3.59 6.66
CA THR A 37 15.71 -4.22 5.38
C THR A 37 14.91 -3.63 4.23
N SER A 38 13.61 -3.38 4.40
CA SER A 38 12.79 -2.78 3.34
C SER A 38 13.30 -1.40 2.97
N MET A 39 13.66 -0.59 3.95
CA MET A 39 14.27 0.72 3.75
C MET A 39 15.63 0.62 3.07
N ALA A 40 16.52 -0.26 3.55
CA ALA A 40 17.86 -0.43 2.98
C ALA A 40 17.79 -0.89 1.51
N VAL A 41 16.93 -1.85 1.18
CA VAL A 41 16.71 -2.32 -0.19
C VAL A 41 16.13 -1.19 -1.05
N SER A 42 15.14 -0.46 -0.54
CA SER A 42 14.52 0.64 -1.28
C SER A 42 15.50 1.76 -1.59
N LEU A 43 16.22 2.25 -0.58
CA LEU A 43 17.22 3.29 -0.75
C LEU A 43 18.38 2.82 -1.63
N GLY A 44 18.77 1.55 -1.52
CA GLY A 44 19.75 0.93 -2.41
C GLY A 44 19.30 0.93 -3.88
N ILE A 45 18.05 0.60 -4.16
CA ILE A 45 17.48 0.68 -5.51
C ILE A 45 17.45 2.14 -6.00
N ILE A 46 16.98 3.07 -5.17
CA ILE A 46 16.89 4.49 -5.53
C ILE A 46 18.29 5.07 -5.83
N ALA A 47 19.31 4.70 -5.05
CA ALA A 47 20.69 5.16 -5.24
C ALA A 47 21.33 4.70 -6.56
N LEU A 48 20.78 3.66 -7.21
CA LEU A 48 21.26 3.16 -8.50
C LEU A 48 20.62 3.86 -9.70
N LEU A 49 19.65 4.75 -9.46
CA LEU A 49 18.84 5.37 -10.50
C LEU A 49 19.10 6.87 -10.55
N ASP A 50 19.06 7.41 -11.76
CA ASP A 50 18.96 8.85 -11.97
C ASP A 50 17.64 9.39 -11.37
N VAL A 51 17.67 10.61 -10.84
CA VAL A 51 16.53 11.21 -10.13
C VAL A 51 15.32 11.36 -11.04
N ASP A 52 15.52 11.78 -12.29
CA ASP A 52 14.43 11.97 -13.24
C ASP A 52 13.85 10.62 -13.66
N PHE A 53 14.70 9.61 -13.89
CA PHE A 53 14.25 8.25 -14.20
C PHE A 53 13.49 7.60 -13.02
N PHE A 54 13.95 7.84 -11.79
CA PHE A 54 13.29 7.38 -10.59
C PHE A 54 11.90 8.03 -10.42
N ALA A 55 11.84 9.36 -10.52
CA ALA A 55 10.61 10.13 -10.34
C ALA A 55 9.57 9.89 -11.44
N THR A 56 9.99 9.42 -12.62
CA THR A 56 9.10 9.15 -13.76
C THR A 56 8.87 7.65 -13.96
N TRP A 57 9.71 6.98 -14.75
CA TRP A 57 9.52 5.60 -15.20
C TRP A 57 9.46 4.59 -14.05
N THR A 58 10.37 4.72 -13.09
CA THR A 58 10.41 3.76 -11.98
C THR A 58 9.19 3.94 -11.09
N THR A 59 8.87 5.19 -10.71
CA THR A 59 7.66 5.50 -9.94
C THR A 59 6.42 4.97 -10.66
N PHE A 60 6.26 5.25 -11.95
CA PHE A 60 5.11 4.79 -12.74
C PHE A 60 4.97 3.27 -12.72
N PHE A 61 6.06 2.56 -13.02
CA PHE A 61 6.05 1.10 -13.08
C PHE A 61 5.77 0.45 -11.72
N VAL A 62 6.40 0.94 -10.65
CA VAL A 62 6.21 0.34 -9.33
C VAL A 62 4.85 0.71 -8.72
N VAL A 63 4.33 1.91 -8.98
CA VAL A 63 2.92 2.25 -8.64
C VAL A 63 1.95 1.28 -9.34
N ALA A 64 2.19 0.94 -10.61
CA ALA A 64 1.36 -0.04 -11.33
C ALA A 64 1.45 -1.47 -10.74
N CYS A 65 2.48 -1.78 -9.94
CA CYS A 65 2.56 -3.05 -9.20
C CYS A 65 1.53 -3.12 -8.06
N VAL A 66 1.18 -2.00 -7.46
CA VAL A 66 0.42 -1.99 -6.20
C VAL A 66 -0.98 -2.62 -6.32
N PRO A 67 -1.80 -2.38 -7.36
CA PRO A 67 -3.11 -3.02 -7.45
C PRO A 67 -2.99 -4.54 -7.59
N ALA A 68 -2.00 -5.02 -8.35
CA ALA A 68 -1.70 -6.46 -8.44
C ALA A 68 -1.25 -7.01 -7.08
N GLN A 69 -0.43 -6.25 -6.35
CA GLN A 69 0.02 -6.61 -5.02
C GLN A 69 -1.14 -6.70 -4.02
N ILE A 70 -2.10 -5.77 -4.06
CA ILE A 70 -3.33 -5.80 -3.26
C ILE A 70 -4.12 -7.07 -3.58
N VAL A 71 -4.33 -7.39 -4.87
CA VAL A 71 -5.06 -8.61 -5.26
C VAL A 71 -4.33 -9.86 -4.77
N ILE A 72 -3.03 -9.98 -5.01
CA ILE A 72 -2.25 -11.15 -4.63
C ILE A 72 -2.21 -11.34 -3.09
N SER A 73 -2.01 -10.26 -2.33
CA SER A 73 -1.85 -10.34 -0.87
C SER A 73 -3.16 -10.33 -0.07
N MET A 74 -4.20 -9.66 -0.56
CA MET A 74 -5.43 -9.42 0.21
C MET A 74 -6.67 -10.12 -0.37
N VAL A 75 -6.70 -10.38 -1.68
CA VAL A 75 -7.84 -11.06 -2.32
C VAL A 75 -7.54 -12.55 -2.50
N TRP A 76 -6.33 -12.88 -2.95
CA TRP A 76 -5.86 -14.26 -3.11
C TRP A 76 -5.12 -14.80 -1.90
N GLU A 77 -4.76 -13.94 -0.93
CA GLU A 77 -4.09 -14.31 0.32
C GLU A 77 -2.85 -15.20 0.13
N LEU A 78 -2.13 -15.06 -1.00
CA LEU A 78 -1.00 -15.91 -1.37
C LEU A 78 -1.33 -17.41 -1.51
N ASP A 79 -2.61 -17.74 -1.71
CA ASP A 79 -3.13 -19.10 -1.86
C ASP A 79 -3.56 -19.43 -3.30
N TYR A 80 -3.56 -18.45 -4.21
CA TYR A 80 -3.82 -18.63 -5.64
C TYR A 80 -2.67 -18.11 -6.52
N PRO A 81 -2.23 -18.84 -7.57
CA PRO A 81 -2.74 -20.13 -8.04
C PRO A 81 -2.37 -21.30 -7.12
N ALA A 82 -3.18 -22.36 -7.14
CA ALA A 82 -3.10 -23.46 -6.17
C ALA A 82 -1.71 -24.15 -6.08
N PHE A 83 -0.96 -24.21 -7.19
CA PHE A 83 0.40 -24.78 -7.17
C PHE A 83 1.39 -23.93 -6.37
N ALA A 84 1.21 -22.60 -6.35
CA ALA A 84 2.10 -21.66 -5.67
C ALA A 84 1.92 -21.69 -4.14
N ARG A 85 0.74 -22.11 -3.67
CA ARG A 85 0.40 -22.24 -2.26
C ARG A 85 1.41 -23.08 -1.47
N ASN A 86 1.87 -24.16 -2.08
CA ASN A 86 2.75 -25.17 -1.46
C ASN A 86 4.25 -24.88 -1.64
N LEU A 87 4.61 -23.80 -2.33
CA LEU A 87 6.01 -23.40 -2.44
C LEU A 87 6.53 -23.00 -1.06
N LYS A 88 7.78 -23.39 -0.76
CA LYS A 88 8.47 -22.95 0.46
C LYS A 88 9.11 -21.58 0.23
N GLN A 89 9.35 -20.84 1.30
CA GLN A 89 10.18 -19.63 1.21
C GLN A 89 11.64 -20.02 0.87
N PRO A 90 12.36 -19.22 0.07
CA PRO A 90 11.94 -17.93 -0.49
C PRO A 90 11.18 -18.05 -1.83
N PHE A 91 11.04 -19.24 -2.40
CA PHE A 91 10.48 -19.44 -3.74
C PHE A 91 9.02 -19.00 -3.86
N LYS A 92 8.22 -19.17 -2.80
CA LYS A 92 6.84 -18.65 -2.75
C LYS A 92 6.82 -17.14 -2.92
N GLY A 93 7.61 -16.41 -2.13
CA GLY A 93 7.68 -14.96 -2.24
C GLY A 93 8.26 -14.47 -3.56
N LEU A 94 9.28 -15.13 -4.08
CA LEU A 94 9.85 -14.81 -5.40
C LEU A 94 8.85 -15.02 -6.52
N PHE A 95 8.06 -16.10 -6.49
CA PHE A 95 7.00 -16.35 -7.46
C PHE A 95 5.94 -15.24 -7.47
N PHE A 96 5.42 -14.85 -6.29
CA PHE A 96 4.42 -13.78 -6.20
C PHE A 96 4.97 -12.41 -6.57
N THR A 97 6.25 -12.16 -6.27
CA THR A 97 6.94 -10.95 -6.72
C THR A 97 7.03 -10.91 -8.25
N ALA A 98 7.42 -12.02 -8.89
CA ALA A 98 7.50 -12.11 -10.34
C ALA A 98 6.12 -11.95 -11.01
N LEU A 99 5.08 -12.57 -10.44
CA LEU A 99 3.71 -12.42 -10.92
C LEU A 99 3.22 -10.96 -10.83
N MET A 100 3.49 -10.30 -9.71
CA MET A 100 3.18 -8.88 -9.53
C MET A 100 3.86 -8.01 -10.58
N LEU A 101 5.18 -8.21 -10.80
CA LEU A 101 5.95 -7.46 -11.80
C LEU A 101 5.45 -7.71 -13.23
N LEU A 102 5.05 -8.95 -13.55
CA LEU A 102 4.49 -9.29 -14.86
C LEU A 102 3.17 -8.56 -15.11
N VAL A 103 2.25 -8.56 -14.13
CA VAL A 103 0.98 -7.84 -14.24
C VAL A 103 1.24 -6.34 -14.37
N ALA A 104 2.15 -5.78 -13.57
CA ALA A 104 2.54 -4.38 -13.65
C ALA A 104 3.09 -4.01 -15.03
N ALA A 105 3.93 -4.86 -15.63
CA ALA A 105 4.49 -4.61 -16.96
C ALA A 105 3.38 -4.53 -18.03
N VAL A 106 2.42 -5.46 -17.99
CA VAL A 106 1.27 -5.44 -18.91
C VAL A 106 0.44 -4.16 -18.70
N VAL A 107 0.11 -3.84 -17.46
CA VAL A 107 -0.77 -2.70 -17.16
C VAL A 107 -0.08 -1.36 -17.41
N ALA A 108 1.15 -1.18 -16.96
CA ALA A 108 1.92 0.04 -17.21
C ALA A 108 2.10 0.29 -18.71
N THR A 109 2.37 -0.77 -19.48
CA THR A 109 2.44 -0.68 -20.95
C THR A 109 1.08 -0.27 -21.54
N ALA A 110 -0.01 -0.90 -21.10
CA ALA A 110 -1.35 -0.57 -21.59
C ALA A 110 -1.73 0.89 -21.28
N ILE A 111 -1.49 1.35 -20.05
CA ILE A 111 -1.75 2.75 -19.64
C ILE A 111 -0.88 3.72 -20.45
N TYR A 112 0.40 3.40 -20.66
CA TYR A 112 1.30 4.27 -21.41
C TYR A 112 0.90 4.38 -22.88
N LEU A 113 0.58 3.25 -23.53
CA LEU A 113 0.19 3.22 -24.94
C LEU A 113 -1.23 3.76 -25.21
N ALA A 114 -2.11 3.78 -24.20
CA ALA A 114 -3.46 4.33 -24.33
C ALA A 114 -3.50 5.87 -24.34
N GLN A 115 -2.37 6.54 -24.10
CA GLN A 115 -2.32 7.99 -24.13
C GLN A 115 -2.54 8.53 -25.55
N PRO A 116 -3.22 9.68 -25.70
CA PRO A 116 -3.38 10.33 -27.00
C PRO A 116 -2.04 10.69 -27.67
N VAL A 117 -1.00 10.98 -26.88
CA VAL A 117 0.34 11.35 -27.36
C VAL A 117 1.40 10.67 -26.50
N PRO A 118 1.75 9.39 -26.75
CA PRO A 118 2.78 8.70 -25.99
C PRO A 118 4.16 9.16 -26.46
N ALA A 119 4.72 10.17 -25.80
CA ALA A 119 6.06 10.67 -26.09
C ALA A 119 6.80 11.07 -24.81
N GLY A 120 8.03 10.58 -24.66
CA GLY A 120 8.89 10.90 -23.53
C GLY A 120 8.53 10.14 -22.24
N PRO A 121 9.02 10.59 -21.08
CA PRO A 121 8.73 9.96 -19.80
C PRO A 121 7.26 10.12 -19.39
N PRO A 122 6.73 9.24 -18.50
CA PRO A 122 5.38 9.37 -17.96
C PRO A 122 5.14 10.77 -17.38
N THR A 123 4.14 11.45 -17.92
CA THR A 123 3.76 12.80 -17.49
C THR A 123 2.95 12.75 -16.19
N PRO A 124 2.78 13.90 -15.50
CA PRO A 124 1.94 13.96 -14.31
C PRO A 124 0.51 13.43 -14.51
N PHE A 125 -0.09 13.59 -15.69
CA PHE A 125 -1.41 13.01 -16.00
C PHE A 125 -1.45 11.51 -15.75
N VAL A 126 -0.42 10.81 -16.22
CA VAL A 126 -0.30 9.36 -16.25
C VAL A 126 0.05 8.83 -14.87
N LEU A 127 1.01 9.49 -14.22
CA LEU A 127 1.41 9.17 -12.85
C LEU A 127 0.25 9.34 -11.88
N MET A 128 -0.46 10.47 -11.93
CA MET A 128 -1.60 10.72 -11.05
C MET A 128 -2.76 9.74 -11.31
N TYR A 129 -3.02 9.40 -12.57
CA TYR A 129 -4.00 8.36 -12.90
C TYR A 129 -3.60 7.00 -12.31
N ALA A 130 -2.35 6.57 -12.50
CA ALA A 130 -1.87 5.30 -11.94
C ALA A 130 -1.94 5.27 -10.40
N ILE A 131 -1.52 6.37 -9.73
CA ILE A 131 -1.64 6.53 -8.28
C ILE A 131 -3.12 6.45 -7.87
N PHE A 132 -4.00 7.13 -8.59
CA PHE A 132 -5.43 7.14 -8.26
C PHE A 132 -6.07 5.75 -8.38
N CYS A 133 -5.67 4.95 -9.37
CA CYS A 133 -6.10 3.54 -9.48
C CYS A 133 -5.65 2.70 -8.28
N VAL A 134 -4.49 2.97 -7.69
CA VAL A 134 -4.06 2.34 -6.42
C VAL A 134 -5.03 2.68 -5.29
N LEU A 135 -5.42 3.95 -5.18
CA LEU A 135 -6.35 4.39 -4.15
C LEU A 135 -7.71 3.71 -4.32
N VAL A 136 -8.22 3.63 -5.55
CA VAL A 136 -9.46 2.92 -5.88
C VAL A 136 -9.36 1.43 -5.52
N ALA A 137 -8.23 0.77 -5.82
CA ALA A 137 -8.02 -0.63 -5.46
C ALA A 137 -8.09 -0.85 -3.93
N PHE A 138 -7.48 0.02 -3.12
CA PHE A 138 -7.61 -0.04 -1.66
C PHE A 138 -9.05 0.13 -1.20
N TRP A 139 -9.79 1.08 -1.77
CA TRP A 139 -11.20 1.28 -1.46
C TRP A 139 -12.06 0.05 -1.79
N LEU A 140 -11.89 -0.54 -2.98
CA LEU A 140 -12.63 -1.72 -3.42
C LEU A 140 -12.39 -2.93 -2.49
N VAL A 141 -11.14 -3.17 -2.11
CA VAL A 141 -10.77 -4.36 -1.33
C VAL A 141 -11.04 -4.15 0.15
N ILE A 142 -10.65 -3.02 0.72
CA ILE A 142 -10.68 -2.81 2.18
C ILE A 142 -12.05 -2.31 2.66
N VAL A 143 -12.64 -1.32 1.99
CA VAL A 143 -13.91 -0.73 2.43
C VAL A 143 -15.09 -1.53 1.94
N TRP A 144 -15.06 -1.91 0.66
CA TRP A 144 -16.16 -2.65 0.04
C TRP A 144 -16.02 -4.17 0.14
N GLY A 145 -14.91 -4.70 0.67
CA GLY A 145 -14.72 -6.15 0.83
C GLY A 145 -14.87 -6.90 -0.51
N CYS A 146 -14.41 -6.29 -1.60
CA CYS A 146 -14.59 -6.74 -2.98
C CYS A 146 -16.05 -6.78 -3.49
N TRP A 147 -17.03 -6.25 -2.76
CA TRP A 147 -18.41 -6.12 -3.23
C TRP A 147 -18.53 -5.00 -4.28
N PRO A 148 -19.34 -5.14 -5.34
CA PRO A 148 -20.27 -6.26 -5.62
C PRO A 148 -19.63 -7.47 -6.32
N LEU A 149 -18.36 -7.40 -6.74
CA LEU A 149 -17.74 -8.48 -7.50
C LEU A 149 -17.70 -9.81 -6.76
N SER A 150 -17.50 -9.80 -5.43
CA SER A 150 -17.55 -11.00 -4.60
C SER A 150 -18.92 -11.67 -4.57
N ALA A 151 -20.00 -10.93 -4.83
CA ALA A 151 -21.34 -11.50 -4.97
C ALA A 151 -21.59 -12.11 -6.36
N LEU A 152 -20.81 -11.70 -7.37
CA LEU A 152 -20.97 -12.12 -8.76
C LEU A 152 -19.98 -13.23 -9.16
N ALA A 153 -18.78 -13.23 -8.59
CA ALA A 153 -17.69 -14.13 -8.97
C ALA A 153 -17.37 -15.12 -7.84
N GLY A 154 -17.59 -16.42 -8.10
CA GLY A 154 -17.22 -17.49 -7.17
C GLY A 154 -15.76 -17.95 -7.28
N HIS A 155 -15.07 -17.64 -8.38
CA HIS A 155 -13.70 -18.11 -8.62
C HIS A 155 -12.65 -17.04 -8.26
N PRO A 156 -11.60 -17.36 -7.47
CA PRO A 156 -10.59 -16.37 -7.03
C PRO A 156 -9.94 -15.59 -8.17
N LEU A 157 -9.58 -16.26 -9.28
CA LEU A 157 -9.01 -15.57 -10.45
C LEU A 157 -9.95 -14.52 -11.02
N ALA A 158 -11.24 -14.86 -11.17
CA ALA A 158 -12.23 -13.94 -11.73
C ALA A 158 -12.46 -12.76 -10.80
N LEU A 159 -12.49 -12.99 -9.48
CA LEU A 159 -12.57 -11.94 -8.48
C LEU A 159 -11.34 -11.01 -8.54
N GLY A 160 -10.13 -11.57 -8.57
CA GLY A 160 -8.89 -10.80 -8.62
C GLY A 160 -8.74 -9.98 -9.91
N LEU A 161 -8.98 -10.60 -11.07
CA LEU A 161 -8.95 -9.89 -12.36
C LEU A 161 -10.08 -8.85 -12.46
N GLY A 162 -11.27 -9.16 -11.92
CA GLY A 162 -12.39 -8.22 -11.84
C GLY A 162 -12.05 -7.01 -10.99
N ILE A 163 -11.39 -7.19 -9.84
CA ILE A 163 -10.95 -6.08 -8.99
C ILE A 163 -9.92 -5.21 -9.71
N LEU A 164 -8.96 -5.80 -10.44
CA LEU A 164 -8.01 -5.02 -11.25
C LEU A 164 -8.74 -4.22 -12.34
N ALA A 165 -9.64 -4.86 -13.08
CA ALA A 165 -10.41 -4.19 -14.14
C ALA A 165 -11.21 -3.02 -13.58
N VAL A 166 -11.98 -3.23 -12.49
CA VAL A 166 -12.77 -2.15 -11.88
C VAL A 166 -11.88 -1.06 -11.27
N ALA A 167 -10.71 -1.39 -10.72
CA ALA A 167 -9.78 -0.41 -10.19
C ALA A 167 -9.24 0.53 -11.29
N TYR A 168 -8.90 -0.01 -12.46
CA TYR A 168 -8.38 0.79 -13.57
C TYR A 168 -9.50 1.47 -14.37
N ASP A 169 -10.54 0.76 -14.79
CA ASP A 169 -11.63 1.32 -15.60
C ASP A 169 -12.49 2.30 -14.78
N GLY A 170 -12.84 1.90 -13.55
CA GLY A 170 -13.53 2.78 -12.61
C GLY A 170 -12.65 3.94 -12.17
N GLY A 171 -11.36 3.69 -11.94
CA GLY A 171 -10.36 4.72 -11.70
C GLY A 171 -10.27 5.74 -12.83
N PHE A 172 -10.32 5.29 -14.09
CA PHE A 172 -10.28 6.17 -15.26
C PHE A 172 -11.54 7.03 -15.35
N GLY A 173 -12.71 6.43 -15.18
CA GLY A 173 -13.98 7.17 -15.14
C GLY A 173 -13.97 8.25 -14.07
N LEU A 174 -13.59 7.91 -12.84
CA LEU A 174 -13.49 8.86 -11.74
C LEU A 174 -12.38 9.91 -11.95
N PHE A 175 -11.23 9.52 -12.50
CA PHE A 175 -10.14 10.45 -12.84
C PHE A 175 -10.63 11.51 -13.84
N ARG A 176 -11.38 11.10 -14.87
CA ARG A 176 -12.00 12.04 -15.81
C ARG A 176 -13.01 12.98 -15.18
N LEU A 177 -13.76 12.51 -14.19
CA LEU A 177 -14.77 13.32 -13.52
C LEU A 177 -14.15 14.30 -12.51
N LEU A 178 -13.03 13.94 -11.88
CA LEU A 178 -12.51 14.66 -10.71
C LEU A 178 -11.29 15.54 -11.00
N PHE A 179 -10.44 15.20 -11.97
CA PHE A 179 -9.14 15.85 -12.13
C PHE A 179 -9.13 16.86 -13.28
N ASP A 180 -8.77 18.10 -12.97
CA ASP A 180 -8.55 19.20 -13.90
C ASP A 180 -7.09 19.68 -13.85
N PHE A 181 -6.41 19.68 -14.98
CA PHE A 181 -5.02 20.11 -15.10
C PHE A 181 -4.88 21.50 -15.71
N ALA A 182 -5.97 22.24 -15.97
CA ALA A 182 -5.94 23.52 -16.69
C ALA A 182 -4.98 24.55 -16.08
N ALA A 183 -4.81 24.55 -14.75
CA ALA A 183 -3.86 25.42 -14.05
C ALA A 183 -2.39 25.20 -14.47
N LEU A 184 -2.07 24.06 -15.08
CA LEU A 184 -0.74 23.69 -15.57
C LEU A 184 -0.56 23.99 -17.06
N GLY A 185 -1.47 24.74 -17.70
CA GLY A 185 -1.47 25.03 -19.13
C GLY A 185 -0.16 25.59 -19.71
N GLY A 186 0.65 26.26 -18.89
CA GLY A 186 1.96 26.81 -19.28
C GLY A 186 3.14 25.86 -19.07
N ALA A 187 2.93 24.66 -18.52
CA ALA A 187 4.02 23.73 -18.23
C ALA A 187 4.45 22.96 -19.48
N PRO A 188 5.76 22.62 -19.63
CA PRO A 188 6.26 21.90 -20.82
C PRO A 188 5.61 20.53 -21.07
N PHE A 189 5.12 19.87 -20.02
CA PHE A 189 4.47 18.57 -20.10
C PHE A 189 2.96 18.66 -20.40
N TYR A 190 2.38 19.86 -20.35
CA TYR A 190 0.93 20.02 -20.46
C TYR A 190 0.44 19.76 -21.89
N SER A 191 -0.65 19.03 -22.00
CA SER A 191 -1.35 18.80 -23.27
C SER A 191 -2.84 18.84 -23.03
N ALA A 192 -3.54 19.75 -23.71
CA ALA A 192 -4.99 19.86 -23.65
C ALA A 192 -5.71 18.56 -24.10
N ALA A 193 -5.07 17.74 -24.94
CA ALA A 193 -5.62 16.44 -25.35
C ALA A 193 -5.59 15.40 -24.22
N MET A 194 -4.72 15.58 -23.21
CA MET A 194 -4.62 14.70 -22.04
C MET A 194 -5.35 15.24 -20.81
N ASP A 195 -5.77 16.51 -20.84
CA ASP A 195 -6.52 17.12 -19.74
C ASP A 195 -7.94 16.56 -19.66
N PRO A 196 -8.35 15.95 -18.53
CA PRO A 196 -9.70 15.44 -18.41
C PRO A 196 -10.75 16.54 -18.24
N GLY A 197 -10.36 17.73 -17.76
CA GLY A 197 -11.28 18.84 -17.46
C GLY A 197 -12.27 18.53 -16.35
N GLY A 198 -11.84 17.78 -15.33
CA GLY A 198 -12.69 17.34 -14.22
C GLY A 198 -13.14 18.46 -13.28
N ALA A 199 -13.81 18.07 -12.19
CA ALA A 199 -14.44 19.02 -11.28
C ALA A 199 -13.48 19.79 -10.36
N PHE A 200 -12.27 19.27 -10.12
CA PHE A 200 -11.34 19.83 -9.14
C PHE A 200 -9.92 19.92 -9.68
N PRO A 201 -9.14 20.95 -9.28
CA PRO A 201 -7.72 21.02 -9.65
C PRO A 201 -6.97 19.76 -9.25
N ALA A 202 -6.15 19.23 -10.14
CA ALA A 202 -5.56 17.89 -10.05
C ALA A 202 -4.81 17.64 -8.73
N PHE A 203 -4.00 18.60 -8.27
CA PHE A 203 -3.29 18.46 -6.99
C PHE A 203 -4.22 18.44 -5.78
N HIS A 204 -5.33 19.20 -5.80
CA HIS A 204 -6.33 19.15 -4.74
C HIS A 204 -7.07 17.82 -4.74
N ALA A 205 -7.50 17.35 -5.92
CA ALA A 205 -8.16 16.06 -6.11
C ALA A 205 -7.27 14.91 -5.60
N LEU A 206 -5.99 14.90 -5.99
CA LEU A 206 -5.05 13.88 -5.56
C LEU A 206 -4.78 13.95 -4.06
N ALA A 207 -4.49 15.14 -3.52
CA ALA A 207 -4.20 15.32 -2.10
C ALA A 207 -5.35 14.84 -1.22
N PHE A 208 -6.59 15.20 -1.59
CA PHE A 208 -7.79 14.72 -0.89
C PHE A 208 -7.92 13.20 -1.01
N SER A 209 -7.77 12.64 -2.21
CA SER A 209 -7.88 11.20 -2.46
C SER A 209 -6.86 10.39 -1.63
N VAL A 210 -5.61 10.85 -1.56
CA VAL A 210 -4.57 10.22 -0.73
C VAL A 210 -4.90 10.36 0.77
N THR A 211 -5.47 11.50 1.19
CA THR A 211 -5.97 11.69 2.57
C THR A 211 -7.03 10.65 2.91
N THR A 212 -7.92 10.32 1.96
CA THR A 212 -8.94 9.29 2.17
C THR A 212 -8.35 7.92 2.44
N VAL A 213 -7.34 7.50 1.69
CA VAL A 213 -6.70 6.20 1.90
C VAL A 213 -5.86 6.21 3.18
N SER A 214 -5.21 7.33 3.51
CA SER A 214 -4.52 7.50 4.79
C SER A 214 -5.48 7.23 5.97
N LEU A 215 -6.64 7.91 6.01
CA LEU A 215 -7.61 7.71 7.09
C LEU A 215 -8.33 6.37 7.03
N LEU A 216 -8.50 5.78 5.84
CA LEU A 216 -8.94 4.39 5.70
C LEU A 216 -8.01 3.45 6.46
N PHE A 217 -6.69 3.56 6.30
CA PHE A 217 -5.75 2.72 7.03
C PHE A 217 -5.76 2.97 8.53
N PHE A 218 -5.97 4.22 8.98
CA PHE A 218 -6.24 4.47 10.41
C PHE A 218 -7.52 3.78 10.87
N CYS A 219 -8.60 3.80 10.09
CA CYS A 219 -9.81 3.04 10.41
C CYS A 219 -9.52 1.54 10.53
N VAL A 220 -8.60 0.99 9.72
CA VAL A 220 -8.16 -0.42 9.84
C VAL A 220 -7.43 -0.68 11.17
N LEU A 221 -6.61 0.25 11.68
CA LEU A 221 -6.01 0.13 13.03
C LEU A 221 -7.08 0.00 14.14
N PHE A 222 -8.24 0.63 13.92
CA PHE A 222 -9.39 0.56 14.82
C PHE A 222 -10.35 -0.61 14.51
N ASP A 223 -10.01 -1.52 13.58
CA ASP A 223 -10.92 -2.56 13.08
C ASP A 223 -12.29 -1.94 12.66
N PHE A 224 -12.25 -0.77 12.02
CA PHE A 224 -13.41 0.07 11.65
C PHE A 224 -14.32 0.50 12.82
N TRP A 225 -13.83 0.51 14.06
CA TRP A 225 -14.56 1.12 15.17
C TRP A 225 -14.72 2.64 14.92
N PRO A 226 -15.90 3.26 15.16
CA PRO A 226 -17.07 2.70 15.85
C PRO A 226 -18.08 1.96 14.96
N ILE A 227 -17.93 1.97 13.62
CA ILE A 227 -18.89 1.33 12.70
C ILE A 227 -19.06 -0.16 13.02
N SER A 228 -17.95 -0.85 13.28
CA SER A 228 -17.95 -2.27 13.62
C SER A 228 -18.65 -2.59 14.95
N ALA A 229 -18.95 -1.60 15.80
CA ALA A 229 -19.74 -1.79 17.01
C ALA A 229 -21.24 -2.04 16.72
N PHE A 230 -21.74 -1.64 15.55
CA PHE A 230 -23.14 -1.77 15.16
C PHE A 230 -23.36 -3.02 14.29
N PRO A 231 -24.06 -4.07 14.78
CA PRO A 231 -24.23 -5.32 14.03
C PRO A 231 -24.89 -5.16 12.66
N ALA A 232 -25.82 -4.20 12.53
CA ALA A 232 -26.52 -3.91 11.27
C ALA A 232 -25.58 -3.40 10.15
N LEU A 233 -24.40 -2.89 10.51
CA LEU A 233 -23.42 -2.33 9.57
C LEU A 233 -22.23 -3.26 9.34
N ARG A 234 -22.34 -4.57 9.66
CA ARG A 234 -21.26 -5.56 9.49
C ARG A 234 -21.34 -6.37 8.19
N VAL A 235 -22.32 -6.08 7.34
CA VAL A 235 -22.53 -6.79 6.08
C VAL A 235 -22.54 -5.82 4.92
N GLN A 236 -22.03 -6.24 3.76
CA GLN A 236 -22.11 -5.46 2.53
C GLN A 236 -23.55 -5.46 1.99
N PRO A 237 -24.05 -4.36 1.41
CA PRO A 237 -23.34 -3.10 1.13
C PRO A 237 -23.36 -2.08 2.29
N ALA A 238 -24.09 -2.36 3.37
CA ALA A 238 -24.30 -1.41 4.46
C ALA A 238 -22.98 -1.02 5.15
N GLN A 239 -22.07 -1.98 5.36
CA GLN A 239 -20.74 -1.73 5.90
C GLN A 239 -19.93 -0.78 5.02
N GLY A 240 -19.84 -1.07 3.72
CA GLY A 240 -19.11 -0.26 2.76
C GLY A 240 -19.64 1.17 2.72
N LEU A 241 -20.96 1.34 2.63
CA LEU A 241 -21.59 2.67 2.66
C LEU A 241 -21.29 3.46 3.93
N ALA A 242 -21.46 2.83 5.10
CA ALA A 242 -21.19 3.49 6.38
C ALA A 242 -19.71 3.88 6.53
N ALA A 243 -18.80 2.98 6.13
CA ALA A 243 -17.37 3.24 6.13
C ALA A 243 -16.98 4.33 5.12
N THR A 244 -17.57 4.36 3.93
CA THR A 244 -17.37 5.44 2.95
C THR A 244 -17.74 6.79 3.53
N VAL A 245 -18.94 6.93 4.08
CA VAL A 245 -19.39 8.20 4.67
C VAL A 245 -18.47 8.63 5.82
N TYR A 246 -18.10 7.68 6.68
CA TYR A 246 -17.23 7.95 7.82
C TYR A 246 -15.82 8.40 7.40
N ILE A 247 -15.17 7.66 6.50
CA ILE A 247 -13.84 7.99 6.00
C ILE A 247 -13.86 9.33 5.27
N LEU A 248 -14.84 9.57 4.38
CA LEU A 248 -14.95 10.84 3.67
C LEU A 248 -15.17 12.01 4.62
N GLY A 249 -16.00 11.85 5.66
CA GLY A 249 -16.22 12.88 6.67
C GLY A 249 -14.94 13.22 7.45
N LEU A 250 -14.21 12.20 7.91
CA LEU A 250 -12.93 12.41 8.58
C LEU A 250 -11.87 13.04 7.65
N SER A 251 -11.84 12.63 6.38
CA SER A 251 -10.90 13.17 5.39
C SER A 251 -11.21 14.61 5.04
N ALA A 252 -12.49 14.96 4.88
CA ALA A 252 -12.93 16.33 4.67
C ALA A 252 -12.51 17.23 5.83
N LEU A 253 -12.68 16.75 7.08
CA LEU A 253 -12.23 17.49 8.26
C LEU A 253 -10.70 17.66 8.26
N ALA A 254 -9.94 16.58 8.06
CA ALA A 254 -8.48 16.64 8.06
C ALA A 254 -7.93 17.55 6.94
N TYR A 255 -8.53 17.45 5.75
CA TYR A 255 -8.19 18.28 4.60
C TYR A 255 -8.52 19.75 4.83
N TRP A 256 -9.71 20.04 5.38
CA TRP A 256 -10.11 21.40 5.74
C TRP A 256 -9.19 21.99 6.81
N LEU A 257 -8.79 21.22 7.82
CA LEU A 257 -7.82 21.67 8.82
C LEU A 257 -6.46 21.99 8.19
N GLY A 258 -5.93 21.14 7.30
CA GLY A 258 -4.62 21.37 6.68
C GLY A 258 -4.60 22.48 5.64
N ILE A 259 -5.49 22.39 4.64
CA ILE A 259 -5.50 23.32 3.50
C ILE A 259 -6.29 24.58 3.82
N GLY A 260 -7.42 24.45 4.51
CA GLY A 260 -8.33 25.57 4.78
C GLY A 260 -7.92 26.40 5.97
N LEU A 261 -7.62 25.77 7.12
CA LEU A 261 -7.31 26.49 8.36
C LEU A 261 -5.80 26.79 8.51
N LEU A 262 -4.93 25.84 8.16
CA LEU A 262 -3.47 25.99 8.25
C LEU A 262 -2.84 26.52 6.95
N GLU A 263 -3.65 26.78 5.91
CA GLU A 263 -3.23 27.34 4.62
C GLU A 263 -2.08 26.57 3.96
N MET A 264 -2.00 25.25 4.17
CA MET A 264 -0.99 24.43 3.52
C MET A 264 -1.27 24.31 2.02
N GLU A 265 -0.21 24.28 1.22
CA GLU A 265 -0.35 23.93 -0.19
C GLU A 265 -0.71 22.44 -0.37
N PRO A 266 -1.47 22.07 -1.42
CA PRO A 266 -1.94 20.69 -1.61
C PRO A 266 -0.83 19.64 -1.69
N VAL A 267 0.28 19.96 -2.36
CA VAL A 267 1.39 19.00 -2.55
C VAL A 267 2.15 18.77 -1.24
N PRO A 268 2.64 19.80 -0.51
CA PRO A 268 3.20 19.61 0.82
C PRO A 268 2.27 18.92 1.81
N PHE A 269 0.97 19.27 1.83
CA PHE A 269 -0.01 18.59 2.69
C PHE A 269 -0.16 17.10 2.33
N MET A 270 -0.27 16.79 1.04
CA MET A 270 -0.33 15.42 0.56
C MET A 270 0.89 14.64 1.03
N VAL A 271 2.11 15.16 0.84
CA VAL A 271 3.34 14.41 1.10
C VAL A 271 3.66 14.33 2.59
N HIS A 272 3.64 15.46 3.30
CA HIS A 272 4.10 15.48 4.70
C HIS A 272 3.04 15.01 5.69
N VAL A 273 1.75 15.20 5.38
CA VAL A 273 0.67 14.76 6.27
C VAL A 273 0.09 13.45 5.76
N SER A 274 -0.51 13.45 4.56
CA SER A 274 -1.32 12.31 4.12
C SER A 274 -0.49 11.06 3.84
N ILE A 275 0.58 11.19 3.05
CA ILE A 275 1.51 10.11 2.72
C ILE A 275 2.31 9.69 3.96
N GLY A 276 2.80 10.64 4.76
CA GLY A 276 3.46 10.35 6.03
C GLY A 276 2.59 9.48 6.94
N CYS A 277 1.34 9.89 7.18
CA CYS A 277 0.36 9.12 7.95
C CYS A 277 0.05 7.77 7.32
N LEU A 278 -0.14 7.70 6.00
CA LEU A 278 -0.42 6.46 5.28
C LEU A 278 0.71 5.45 5.48
N PHE A 279 1.95 5.88 5.24
CA PHE A 279 3.13 5.06 5.42
C PHE A 279 3.33 4.65 6.88
N GLY A 280 3.10 5.57 7.82
CA GLY A 280 3.12 5.29 9.25
C GLY A 280 2.12 4.22 9.67
N ALA A 281 0.87 4.25 9.17
CA ALA A 281 -0.16 3.25 9.46
C ALA A 281 0.19 1.86 8.92
N LEU A 282 0.94 1.79 7.82
CA LEU A 282 1.36 0.52 7.22
C LEU A 282 2.39 -0.22 8.09
N VAL A 283 3.18 0.46 8.92
CA VAL A 283 4.15 -0.18 9.82
C VAL A 283 3.50 -1.15 10.81
N PRO A 284 2.55 -0.73 11.68
CA PRO A 284 1.88 -1.66 12.58
C PRO A 284 1.03 -2.70 11.85
N LEU A 285 0.46 -2.38 10.69
CA LEU A 285 -0.39 -3.31 9.94
C LEU A 285 0.40 -4.42 9.24
N ILE A 286 1.49 -4.08 8.57
CA ILE A 286 2.26 -5.02 7.74
C ILE A 286 3.37 -5.65 8.57
N LEU A 287 4.22 -4.83 9.19
CA LEU A 287 5.48 -5.30 9.77
C LEU A 287 5.30 -5.89 11.17
N PHE A 288 4.40 -5.31 11.96
CA PHE A 288 4.01 -5.89 13.25
C PHE A 288 2.76 -6.77 13.18
N GLU A 289 2.18 -6.96 11.98
CA GLU A 289 1.03 -7.82 11.70
C GLU A 289 -0.19 -7.55 12.61
N GLY A 290 -0.32 -6.32 13.12
CA GLY A 290 -1.34 -5.95 14.11
C GLY A 290 -1.17 -6.58 15.50
N LYS A 291 -0.07 -7.29 15.78
CA LYS A 291 0.11 -8.10 16.99
C LYS A 291 0.53 -7.32 18.24
N LEU A 292 1.09 -6.10 18.12
CA LEU A 292 1.63 -5.34 19.27
C LEU A 292 0.66 -5.17 20.44
N PHE A 293 -0.64 -4.99 20.13
CA PHE A 293 -1.68 -4.71 21.11
C PHE A 293 -2.85 -5.70 21.01
N ALA A 294 -2.60 -6.92 20.53
CA ALA A 294 -3.64 -7.91 20.28
C ALA A 294 -4.47 -8.30 21.51
N GLY A 295 -3.92 -8.11 22.72
CA GLY A 295 -4.64 -8.36 23.98
C GLY A 295 -5.64 -7.26 24.39
N LEU A 296 -5.63 -6.10 23.74
CA LEU A 296 -6.54 -4.99 24.05
C LEU A 296 -7.81 -5.06 23.19
N ARG A 297 -8.93 -4.58 23.73
CA ARG A 297 -10.18 -4.38 22.98
C ARG A 297 -10.22 -2.98 22.36
N GLN A 298 -11.01 -2.80 21.30
CA GLN A 298 -11.27 -1.46 20.76
C GLN A 298 -12.05 -0.60 21.78
N PRO A 299 -11.74 0.70 21.91
CA PRO A 299 -10.84 1.49 21.07
C PRO A 299 -9.37 1.49 21.52
N LEU A 300 -9.02 0.87 22.66
CA LEU A 300 -7.66 0.92 23.22
C LEU A 300 -6.61 0.27 22.32
N LYS A 301 -6.97 -0.85 21.66
CA LYS A 301 -6.11 -1.49 20.65
C LYS A 301 -5.77 -0.51 19.52
N GLY A 302 -6.78 0.12 18.93
CA GLY A 302 -6.61 1.09 17.84
C GLY A 302 -5.83 2.32 18.27
N LEU A 303 -6.05 2.83 19.49
CA LEU A 303 -5.25 3.96 20.03
C LEU A 303 -3.77 3.60 20.19
N GLY A 304 -3.45 2.40 20.66
CA GLY A 304 -2.06 1.91 20.76
C GLY A 304 -1.40 1.80 19.37
N GLN A 305 -2.10 1.18 18.42
CA GLN A 305 -1.62 1.06 17.04
C GLN A 305 -1.48 2.42 16.34
N CYS A 306 -2.43 3.32 16.56
CA CYS A 306 -2.42 4.70 16.05
C CYS A 306 -1.22 5.48 16.57
N THR A 307 -0.89 5.35 17.86
CA THR A 307 0.31 5.97 18.44
C THR A 307 1.58 5.50 17.72
N VAL A 308 1.73 4.19 17.49
CA VAL A 308 2.87 3.63 16.73
C VAL A 308 2.89 4.17 15.30
N ALA A 309 1.72 4.24 14.65
CA ALA A 309 1.58 4.77 13.30
C ALA A 309 1.99 6.24 13.20
N VAL A 310 1.58 7.08 14.16
CA VAL A 310 1.95 8.51 14.21
C VAL A 310 3.45 8.69 14.44
N ILE A 311 4.04 7.91 15.34
CA ILE A 311 5.50 7.93 15.57
C ILE A 311 6.23 7.56 14.26
N ALA A 312 5.80 6.49 13.59
CA ALA A 312 6.37 6.08 12.31
C ALA A 312 6.17 7.14 11.20
N ALA A 313 5.00 7.78 11.15
CA ALA A 313 4.65 8.84 10.20
C ALA A 313 5.54 10.08 10.32
N VAL A 314 6.11 10.34 11.50
CA VAL A 314 7.06 11.43 11.72
C VAL A 314 8.49 10.97 11.47
N LEU A 315 8.89 9.84 12.07
CA LEU A 315 10.29 9.39 12.05
C LEU A 315 10.75 8.93 10.66
N LEU A 316 9.90 8.22 9.90
CA LEU A 316 10.31 7.64 8.63
C LEU A 316 10.52 8.71 7.55
N PRO A 317 9.59 9.65 7.30
CA PRO A 317 9.85 10.75 6.37
C PRO A 317 11.05 11.61 6.78
N ALA A 318 11.27 11.83 8.09
CA ALA A 318 12.43 12.56 8.59
C ALA A 318 13.75 11.82 8.27
N LEU A 319 13.76 10.49 8.40
CA LEU A 319 14.92 9.66 8.04
C LEU A 319 15.19 9.69 6.53
N TYR A 320 14.14 9.54 5.70
CA TYR A 320 14.30 9.69 4.25
C TYR A 320 14.77 11.09 3.88
N ARG A 321 14.32 12.14 4.57
CA ARG A 321 14.80 13.51 4.36
C ARG A 321 16.29 13.64 4.62
N ALA A 322 16.76 13.06 5.72
CA ALA A 322 18.17 13.11 6.10
C ALA A 322 19.06 12.37 5.10
N VAL A 323 18.55 11.29 4.49
CA VAL A 323 19.30 10.44 3.56
C VAL A 323 19.17 10.88 2.10
N ALA A 324 18.14 11.63 1.73
CA ALA A 324 17.88 12.06 0.35
C ALA A 324 19.10 12.71 -0.33
N PRO A 325 19.87 13.64 0.30
CA PRO A 325 21.04 14.25 -0.33
C PRO A 325 22.16 13.26 -0.65
N LEU A 326 22.27 12.17 0.10
CA LEU A 326 23.27 11.13 -0.11
C LEU A 326 22.88 10.16 -1.24
N VAL A 327 21.58 9.98 -1.45
CA VAL A 327 21.03 9.00 -2.40
C VAL A 327 20.74 9.62 -3.76
N SER A 328 20.27 10.86 -3.79
CA SER A 328 19.77 11.52 -4.99
C SER A 328 20.29 12.95 -5.17
N GLY A 329 21.17 13.42 -4.30
CA GLY A 329 21.66 14.80 -4.32
C GLY A 329 20.65 15.81 -3.75
N PRO A 330 20.98 17.11 -3.79
CA PRO A 330 20.12 18.16 -3.25
C PRO A 330 18.84 18.31 -4.09
N LEU A 331 17.68 18.26 -3.43
CA LEU A 331 16.36 18.41 -4.05
C LEU A 331 15.67 19.66 -3.52
N VAL A 332 15.06 20.44 -4.41
CA VAL A 332 14.33 21.66 -4.03
C VAL A 332 12.94 21.30 -3.52
N SER A 333 12.55 21.88 -2.38
CA SER A 333 11.23 21.72 -1.77
C SER A 333 10.34 22.90 -2.14
N GLY A 334 9.06 22.62 -2.38
CA GLY A 334 8.03 23.62 -2.68
C GLY A 334 7.86 23.97 -4.16
N ALA A 335 6.93 24.89 -4.41
CA ALA A 335 6.56 25.33 -5.75
C ALA A 335 7.73 25.98 -6.52
N PRO A 336 7.72 25.96 -7.86
CA PRO A 336 6.74 25.28 -8.74
C PRO A 336 7.09 23.81 -9.03
N GLY A 337 8.28 23.35 -8.62
CA GLY A 337 8.82 22.05 -9.03
C GLY A 337 8.51 20.89 -8.10
N TYR A 338 8.37 21.15 -6.79
CA TYR A 338 8.08 20.14 -5.75
C TYR A 338 8.99 18.89 -5.83
N GLN A 339 10.25 19.07 -6.22
CA GLN A 339 11.16 17.96 -6.53
C GLN A 339 11.34 17.04 -5.32
N TYR A 340 11.57 17.64 -4.15
CA TYR A 340 11.72 16.91 -2.91
C TYR A 340 10.44 16.19 -2.49
N GLU A 341 9.28 16.84 -2.61
CA GLU A 341 7.98 16.26 -2.25
C GLU A 341 7.65 15.07 -3.15
N PHE A 342 7.84 15.18 -4.47
CA PHE A 342 7.62 14.08 -5.40
C PHE A 342 8.61 12.94 -5.19
N TRP A 343 9.89 13.24 -4.97
CA TRP A 343 10.88 12.22 -4.63
C TRP A 343 10.51 11.48 -3.34
N MET A 344 10.09 12.22 -2.30
CA MET A 344 9.69 11.64 -1.02
C MET A 344 8.45 10.75 -1.15
N ALA A 345 7.44 11.23 -1.88
CA ALA A 345 6.23 10.45 -2.17
C ALA A 345 6.57 9.14 -2.90
N SER A 346 7.41 9.21 -3.94
CA SER A 346 7.88 8.05 -4.68
C SER A 346 8.72 7.11 -3.81
N ALA A 347 9.63 7.64 -3.00
CA ALA A 347 10.47 6.82 -2.14
C ALA A 347 9.63 6.02 -1.11
N LEU A 348 8.69 6.68 -0.43
CA LEU A 348 7.87 6.03 0.58
C LEU A 348 6.81 5.09 -0.01
N LEU A 349 6.01 5.56 -0.97
CA LEU A 349 4.84 4.80 -1.47
C LEU A 349 5.10 4.00 -2.73
N ALA A 350 5.90 4.52 -3.67
CA ALA A 350 6.18 3.79 -4.90
C ALA A 350 7.27 2.75 -4.69
N MET A 351 8.29 3.01 -3.87
CA MET A 351 9.39 2.05 -3.67
C MET A 351 9.26 1.27 -2.36
N THR A 352 9.22 1.95 -1.22
CA THR A 352 9.36 1.27 0.07
C THR A 352 8.13 0.49 0.49
N PHE A 353 6.93 1.00 0.25
CA PHE A 353 5.71 0.25 0.55
C PHE A 353 5.63 -1.10 -0.20
N PRO A 354 5.85 -1.18 -1.53
CA PRO A 354 5.88 -2.46 -2.23
C PRO A 354 6.95 -3.41 -1.70
N VAL A 355 8.16 -2.90 -1.44
CA VAL A 355 9.23 -3.70 -0.82
C VAL A 355 8.83 -4.22 0.57
N MET A 356 8.16 -3.41 1.39
CA MET A 356 7.64 -3.83 2.70
C MET A 356 6.65 -4.98 2.59
N VAL A 357 5.78 -4.97 1.56
CA VAL A 357 4.85 -6.07 1.32
C VAL A 357 5.57 -7.30 0.78
N VAL A 358 6.57 -7.13 -0.09
CA VAL A 358 7.40 -8.25 -0.54
C VAL A 358 8.10 -8.92 0.65
N VAL A 359 8.73 -8.14 1.53
CA VAL A 359 9.45 -8.66 2.71
C VAL A 359 8.48 -9.23 3.75
N GLY A 360 7.46 -8.47 4.15
CA GLY A 360 6.57 -8.81 5.27
C GLY A 360 5.41 -9.74 4.91
N LYS A 361 5.01 -9.83 3.63
CA LYS A 361 3.91 -10.69 3.18
C LYS A 361 4.39 -11.76 2.20
N PHE A 362 4.98 -11.40 1.07
CA PHE A 362 5.31 -12.40 0.04
C PHE A 362 6.38 -13.38 0.53
N LEU A 363 7.44 -12.86 1.14
CA LEU A 363 8.54 -13.63 1.73
C LEU A 363 8.23 -14.10 3.16
N ASP A 364 7.11 -13.69 3.75
CA ASP A 364 6.72 -13.98 5.15
C ASP A 364 7.89 -13.79 6.12
N PHE A 365 8.56 -12.63 6.04
CA PHE A 365 9.71 -12.27 6.87
C PHE A 365 10.93 -13.22 6.77
N TRP A 366 11.03 -14.02 5.69
CA TRP A 366 12.23 -14.78 5.41
C TRP A 366 13.44 -13.85 5.26
N PRO A 367 14.63 -14.17 5.84
CA PRO A 367 15.01 -15.45 6.45
C PRO A 367 14.81 -15.54 7.98
N TRP A 368 14.20 -14.54 8.63
CA TRP A 368 14.10 -14.46 10.10
C TRP A 368 12.95 -15.29 10.67
N ARG A 369 11.91 -15.54 9.88
CA ARG A 369 10.82 -16.48 10.16
C ARG A 369 10.97 -17.66 9.18
N ARG A 370 10.93 -18.90 9.69
CA ARG A 370 11.20 -20.13 8.92
C ARG A 370 10.09 -21.14 9.07
#